data_AF-A0AAP0JZ64-F1
#
_entry.id   AF-A0AAP0JZ64-F1
#
_cell.length_a   1.000
_cell.length_b   1.000
_cell.length_c   1.000
_cell.angle_alpha   90.00
_cell.angle_beta   90.00
_cell.angle_gamma   90.00
#
_symmetry.space_group_name_H-M   'P 1'
#
loop_
_entity.id
_entity.type
_entity.pdbx_description
1 polymer ?
#
loop_
_entity_poly.entity_id
_entity_poly.type
_entity_poly.pdbx_seq_one_letter_code
_entity_poly.pdbx_strand_id
1 'polypeptide(L)'
;MAGSGVFAEISDFGLAKMMPENQEMYVTTKVLGTFGYFDPRYTSTGKLTIQSDVYAFGVVLLELLTRRRAVDLSQGHNDQNLVLRC
;
A
#
# COMPACT_ATOMS: atom_id res chain seq x y z
N MET A 1 4.25 34.94 -13.16
CA MET A 1 4.24 33.49 -13.45
C MET A 1 4.57 32.76 -12.15
N ALA A 2 3.56 32.45 -11.33
CA ALA A 2 3.79 31.66 -10.12
C ALA A 2 3.99 30.21 -10.54
N GLY A 3 5.20 29.68 -10.39
CA GLY A 3 5.42 28.25 -10.46
C GLY A 3 4.79 27.61 -9.24
N SER A 4 3.57 27.09 -9.37
CA SER A 4 2.93 26.31 -8.32
C SER A 4 3.74 25.01 -8.14
N GLY A 5 4.55 24.95 -7.08
CA GLY A 5 5.21 23.70 -6.69
C GLY A 5 4.17 22.64 -6.33
N VAL A 6 4.39 21.41 -6.80
CA VAL A 6 3.56 20.27 -6.40
C VAL A 6 4.13 19.72 -5.11
N PHE A 7 3.41 19.88 -4.00
CA PHE A 7 3.76 19.30 -2.71
C PHE A 7 2.97 18.00 -2.50
N ALA A 8 3.68 16.95 -2.08
CA ALA A 8 3.05 15.67 -1.74
C ALA A 8 2.82 15.60 -0.23
N GLU A 9 1.58 15.31 0.16
CA GLU A 9 1.17 15.13 1.55
C GLU A 9 0.48 13.78 1.71
N ILE A 10 0.74 13.10 2.83
CA ILE A 10 0.06 11.84 3.16
C ILE A 10 -1.27 12.20 3.83
N SER A 11 -2.35 11.60 3.36
CA SER A 11 -3.71 11.77 3.89
C SER A 11 -4.40 10.42 4.06
N ASP A 12 -5.66 10.45 4.50
CA ASP A 12 -6.49 9.26 4.79
C ASP A 12 -5.95 8.33 5.90
N PHE A 13 -5.95 8.85 7.13
CA PHE A 13 -5.59 8.09 8.33
C PHE A 13 -6.76 7.27 8.91
N GLY A 14 -7.86 7.08 8.16
CA GLY A 14 -9.09 6.42 8.68
C GLY A 14 -8.90 4.96 9.11
N LEU A 15 -7.89 4.28 8.56
CA LEU A 15 -7.52 2.91 8.90
C LEU A 15 -6.22 2.82 9.71
N ALA A 16 -5.57 3.94 10.00
CA ALA A 16 -4.29 3.97 10.69
C ALA A 16 -4.37 3.30 12.07
N LYS A 17 -3.27 2.65 12.47
CA LYS A 17 -3.14 1.99 13.76
C LYS A 17 -1.96 2.56 14.53
N MET A 18 -2.17 2.87 15.80
CA MET A 18 -1.09 3.20 16.72
C MET A 18 -0.29 1.94 17.01
N MET A 19 1.02 2.03 16.85
CA MET A 19 1.92 0.93 17.22
C MET A 19 1.98 0.82 18.75
N PRO A 20 2.00 -0.41 19.30
CA PRO A 20 2.19 -0.60 20.73
C PRO A 20 3.58 -0.08 21.16
N GLU A 21 3.66 0.51 22.35
CA GLU A 21 4.92 0.99 22.93
C GLU A 21 5.84 -0.15 23.37
N ASN A 22 5.29 -1.37 23.50
CA ASN A 22 5.97 -2.54 24.02
C ASN A 22 6.70 -3.32 22.90
N GLN A 23 7.46 -4.35 23.27
CA GLN A 23 8.35 -5.16 22.42
C GLN A 23 7.74 -5.78 21.13
N GLU A 24 6.43 -5.68 20.90
CA GLU A 24 5.80 -6.19 19.68
C GLU A 24 5.92 -5.19 18.53
N MET A 25 6.51 -5.60 17.41
CA MET A 25 6.68 -4.78 16.21
C MET A 25 5.47 -4.81 15.27
N TYR A 26 4.30 -5.21 15.76
CA TYR A 26 3.10 -5.41 14.94
C TYR A 26 1.80 -5.14 15.70
N VAL A 27 0.75 -4.82 14.95
CA VAL A 27 -0.63 -4.73 15.43
C VAL A 27 -1.43 -5.86 14.81
N THR A 28 -2.04 -6.71 15.62
CA THR A 28 -2.99 -7.72 15.11
C THR A 28 -4.32 -7.04 14.80
N THR A 29 -4.75 -7.09 13.55
CA THR A 29 -5.99 -6.43 13.13
C THR A 29 -6.66 -7.16 11.97
N LYS A 30 -7.94 -6.89 11.74
CA LYS A 30 -8.62 -7.38 10.54
C LYS A 30 -7.92 -6.79 9.33
N VAL A 31 -7.67 -7.63 8.32
CA VAL A 31 -7.11 -7.20 7.04
C VAL A 31 -8.06 -6.18 6.40
N LEU A 32 -7.63 -4.92 6.39
CA LEU A 32 -8.35 -3.75 5.86
C LEU A 32 -7.37 -2.88 5.06
N GLY A 33 -7.87 -2.27 3.98
CA GLY A 33 -7.12 -1.38 3.09
C GLY A 33 -7.55 -1.57 1.62
N THR A 34 -6.78 -0.99 0.70
CA THR A 34 -7.08 -1.03 -0.74
C THR A 34 -6.39 -2.22 -1.41
N PHE A 35 -7.17 -3.03 -2.11
CA PHE A 35 -6.66 -4.16 -2.90
C PHE A 35 -5.63 -3.68 -3.93
N GLY A 36 -4.48 -4.37 -4.02
CA GLY A 36 -3.32 -3.97 -4.83
C GLY A 36 -2.14 -3.44 -4.02
N TYR A 37 -2.40 -2.84 -2.86
CA TYR A 37 -1.35 -2.26 -1.99
C TYR A 37 -1.03 -3.15 -0.79
N PHE A 38 -1.75 -4.27 -0.63
CA PHE A 38 -1.58 -5.16 0.50
C PHE A 38 -0.25 -5.91 0.50
N ASP A 39 0.46 -5.82 1.62
CA ASP A 39 1.56 -6.72 1.96
C ASP A 39 1.05 -8.18 2.08
N PRO A 40 1.63 -9.14 1.32
CA PRO A 40 1.27 -10.56 1.40
C PRO A 40 1.43 -11.17 2.79
N ARG A 41 2.35 -10.66 3.62
CA ARG A 41 2.52 -11.12 5.00
C ARG A 41 1.41 -10.60 5.90
N TYR A 42 1.01 -9.35 5.73
CA TYR A 42 -0.14 -8.81 6.44
C TYR A 42 -1.42 -9.57 6.09
N THR A 43 -1.67 -9.87 4.81
CA THR A 43 -2.89 -10.59 4.40
C THR A 43 -2.94 -12.04 4.90
N SER A 44 -1.79 -12.70 5.01
CA SER A 44 -1.71 -14.09 5.49
C SER A 44 -1.73 -14.21 7.01
N THR A 45 -1.18 -13.23 7.74
CA THR A 45 -1.02 -13.31 9.21
C THR A 45 -1.95 -12.41 10.01
N GLY A 46 -2.54 -11.38 9.39
CA GLY A 46 -3.27 -10.32 10.07
C GLY A 46 -2.40 -9.39 10.92
N LYS A 47 -1.07 -9.50 10.83
CA LYS A 47 -0.10 -8.66 11.55
C LYS A 47 0.27 -7.46 10.70
N LEU A 48 -0.23 -6.29 11.07
CA LEU A 48 0.12 -5.01 10.45
C LEU A 48 1.42 -4.50 11.06
N THR A 49 2.38 -4.14 10.21
CA THR A 49 3.73 -3.70 10.62
C THR A 49 4.16 -2.46 9.85
N ILE A 50 5.24 -1.80 10.30
CA ILE A 50 5.87 -0.72 9.52
C ILE A 50 6.34 -1.25 8.15
N GLN A 51 6.75 -2.52 8.06
CA GLN A 51 7.16 -3.15 6.80
C GLN A 51 5.98 -3.30 5.83
N SER A 52 4.76 -3.44 6.35
CA SER A 52 3.55 -3.46 5.53
C SER A 52 3.30 -2.10 4.87
N ASP A 53 3.56 -0.99 5.57
CA ASP A 53 3.49 0.36 5.01
C ASP A 53 4.60 0.59 3.96
N VAL A 54 5.82 0.08 4.21
CA VAL A 54 6.94 0.14 3.25
C VAL A 54 6.60 -0.60 1.96
N TYR A 55 5.97 -1.78 2.05
CA TYR A 55 5.51 -2.51 0.87
C TYR A 55 4.49 -1.70 0.06
N ALA A 56 3.46 -1.16 0.73
CA ALA A 56 2.43 -0.35 0.08
C ALA A 56 3.00 0.91 -0.60
N PHE A 57 3.96 1.59 0.05
CA PHE A 57 4.68 2.71 -0.54
C PHE A 57 5.49 2.29 -1.78
N GLY A 58 6.08 1.09 -1.77
CA GLY A 58 6.74 0.52 -2.96
C GLY A 58 5.79 0.35 -4.14
N VAL A 59 4.55 -0.07 -3.90
CA VAL A 59 3.51 -0.15 -4.94
C VAL A 59 3.18 1.24 -5.50
N VAL A 60 3.03 2.26 -4.64
CA VAL A 60 2.83 3.66 -5.06
C VAL A 60 3.99 4.14 -5.94
N LEU A 61 5.24 3.85 -5.55
CA LEU A 61 6.41 4.22 -6.34
C LEU A 61 6.37 3.56 -7.73
N LEU A 62 6.02 2.26 -7.81
CA LEU A 62 5.88 1.56 -9.09
C LEU A 62 4.74 2.16 -9.93
N GLU A 63 3.62 2.51 -9.33
CA GLU A 63 2.49 3.17 -10.01
C GLU A 63 2.92 4.52 -10.62
N LEU A 64 3.69 5.33 -9.89
CA LEU A 64 4.23 6.60 -10.38
C LEU A 64 5.25 6.41 -11.53
N LEU A 65 6.18 5.46 -11.38
CA LEU A 65 7.23 5.21 -12.38
C LEU A 65 6.69 4.60 -13.67
N THR A 66 5.69 3.72 -13.56
CA THR A 66 5.12 3.01 -14.71
C THR A 66 3.90 3.70 -15.31
N ARG A 67 3.31 4.66 -14.58
CA ARG A 67 1.99 5.26 -14.89
C ARG A 67 0.87 4.23 -15.05
N ARG A 68 0.99 3.07 -14.40
CA ARG A 68 -0.03 2.02 -14.39
C ARG A 68 -0.65 1.95 -13.02
N ARG A 69 -1.97 1.79 -12.97
CA ARG A 69 -2.70 1.54 -11.71
C ARG A 69 -2.20 0.25 -11.05
N ALA A 70 -2.11 0.24 -9.73
CA ALA A 70 -1.77 -0.92 -8.93
C ALA A 70 -2.68 -2.13 -9.22
N VAL A 71 -3.97 -1.85 -9.47
CA VAL A 71 -4.95 -2.81 -10.00
C VAL A 71 -5.70 -2.20 -11.17
N ASP A 72 -5.72 -2.89 -12.30
CA ASP A 72 -6.43 -2.50 -13.52
C ASP A 72 -7.27 -3.67 -14.06
N LEU A 73 -8.55 -3.69 -13.68
CA LEU A 73 -9.49 -4.74 -14.08
C LEU A 73 -9.85 -4.72 -15.58
N SER A 74 -9.43 -3.70 -16.32
CA SER A 74 -9.61 -3.64 -17.78
C SER A 74 -8.61 -4.51 -18.54
N GLN A 75 -7.53 -4.95 -17.88
CA GLN A 75 -6.51 -5.83 -18.45
C GLN A 75 -6.94 -7.30 -18.37
N GLY A 76 -6.29 -8.15 -19.18
CA GLY A 76 -6.42 -9.61 -19.05
C GLY A 76 -6.03 -10.07 -17.65
N HIS A 77 -6.62 -11.17 -17.17
CA HIS A 77 -6.50 -11.67 -15.78
C HIS A 77 -5.07 -11.66 -15.22
N ASN A 78 -4.07 -11.96 -16.04
CA ASN A 78 -2.67 -12.05 -15.66
C ASN A 78 -1.96 -10.69 -15.50
N ASP A 79 -2.52 -9.63 -16.06
CA ASP A 79 -1.95 -8.27 -16.09
C ASP A 79 -2.72 -7.27 -15.21
N GLN A 80 -3.74 -7.74 -14.49
CA GLN A 80 -4.59 -6.90 -13.66
C GLN A 80 -3.86 -6.33 -12.45
N ASN A 81 -2.85 -7.02 -11.90
CA ASN A 81 -2.10 -6.55 -10.75
C ASN A 81 -0.69 -6.11 -11.17
N LEU A 82 -0.28 -4.92 -10.72
CA LEU A 82 1.01 -4.35 -11.08
C LEU A 82 2.19 -5.18 -10.56
N VAL A 83 2.04 -5.78 -9.38
CA VAL A 83 3.08 -6.54 -8.68
C VAL A 83 2.98 -8.04 -8.97
N LEU A 84 1.77 -8.58 -8.99
CA LEU A 84 1.52 -10.00 -9.23
C LEU A 84 1.21 -10.19 -10.72
N ARG A 85 2.25 -10.50 -11.50
CA ARG A 85 2.09 -10.98 -12.89
C ARG A 85 2.37 -12.47 -12.93
N CYS A 86 1.41 -13.24 -13.45
CA CYS A 86 1.51 -14.69 -13.65
C CYS A 86 1.48 -15.03 -15.13
#